data_AF-A0AAV0VPB2-F1
#
_entry.id   AF-A0AAV0VPB2-F1
#
_cell.length_a   1.000
_cell.length_b   1.000
_cell.length_c   1.000
_cell.angle_alpha   90.00
_cell.angle_beta   90.00
_cell.angle_gamma   90.00
#
_symmetry.space_group_name_H-M   'P 1'
#
loop_
_entity.id
_entity.type
_entity.pdbx_description
1 polymer ?
#
loop_
_entity_poly.entity_id
_entity_poly.type
_entity_poly.pdbx_seq_one_letter_code
_entity_poly.pdbx_strand_id
1 'polypeptide(L)'
;MEPLAISLDKLQNEKTCFLGYVIPTIIALRLKLLNSTSSVYCKPLSLLIVQSLEKRFQFVFDLEHLKSKPYILSSISHPKFKLNCIPLKFMSVCKKLFLSECNSLNLSSNNLDSNVEPVDNDGGDFYNIHNLFMHIGII
;
A
#
# COMPACT_ATOMS: atom_id res chain seq x y z
N MET A 1 1.79 -11.75 17.07
CA MET A 1 1.53 -10.30 16.94
C MET A 1 2.65 -9.53 16.25
N GLU A 2 3.80 -10.16 15.98
CA GLU A 2 4.89 -9.64 15.15
C GLU A 2 4.47 -8.81 13.92
N PRO A 3 3.54 -9.23 13.02
CA PRO A 3 3.21 -8.43 11.84
C PRO A 3 2.63 -7.05 12.16
N LEU A 4 1.90 -6.92 13.28
CA LEU A 4 1.36 -5.64 13.74
C LEU A 4 2.49 -4.72 14.21
N ALA A 5 3.42 -5.23 15.02
CA ALA A 5 4.56 -4.47 15.52
C ALA A 5 5.44 -3.96 14.36
N ILE A 6 5.83 -4.84 13.43
CA ILE A 6 6.65 -4.47 12.27
C ILE A 6 5.94 -3.41 11.40
N SER A 7 4.63 -3.53 11.24
CA SER A 7 3.86 -2.57 10.44
C SER A 7 3.78 -1.21 11.13
N LEU A 8 3.66 -1.18 12.46
CA LEU A 8 3.70 0.05 13.24
C LEU A 8 5.07 0.71 13.16
N ASP A 9 6.15 -0.05 13.35
CA ASP A 9 7.52 0.47 13.25
C ASP A 9 7.77 1.11 11.88
N LYS A 10 7.30 0.48 10.80
CA LYS A 10 7.41 1.03 9.44
C LYS A 10 6.62 2.31 9.24
N LEU A 11 5.38 2.37 9.76
CA LEU A 11 4.52 3.55 9.62
C LEU A 11 4.91 4.71 10.55
N GLN A 12 5.59 4.42 11.66
CA GLN A 12 6.05 5.41 12.63
C GLN A 12 7.46 5.91 12.34
N ASN A 13 8.24 5.21 11.49
CA ASN A 13 9.60 5.62 11.20
C ASN A 13 9.63 6.93 10.37
N GLU A 14 9.92 8.05 11.03
CA GLU A 14 9.94 9.38 10.41
C GLU A 14 10.93 9.49 9.23
N LYS A 15 12.00 8.68 9.24
CA LYS A 15 13.05 8.74 8.21
C LYS A 15 12.68 8.04 6.89
N THR A 16 11.77 7.06 6.93
CA THR A 16 11.46 6.23 5.77
C THR A 16 9.96 6.06 5.52
N CYS A 17 9.11 6.61 6.38
CA CYS A 17 7.66 6.53 6.21
C CYS A 17 7.20 7.65 5.28
N PHE A 18 7.01 7.28 4.01
CA PHE A 18 6.36 8.14 3.03
C PHE A 18 4.95 7.61 2.72
N LEU A 19 4.10 8.49 2.19
CA LEU A 19 2.70 8.16 1.90
C LEU A 19 2.54 6.90 1.03
N GLY A 20 3.51 6.63 0.15
CA GLY A 20 3.53 5.45 -0.72
C GLY A 20 3.73 4.11 -0.01
N TYR A 21 4.11 4.11 1.26
CA TYR A 21 4.23 2.90 2.07
C TYR A 21 2.94 2.53 2.80
N VAL A 22 1.97 3.45 2.89
CA VAL A 22 0.75 3.24 3.70
C VAL A 22 -0.13 2.12 3.13
N ILE A 23 -0.52 2.20 1.85
CA ILE A 23 -1.35 1.16 1.22
C ILE A 23 -0.67 -0.21 1.27
N PRO A 24 0.58 -0.36 0.80
CA PRO A 24 1.28 -1.64 0.85
C PRO A 24 1.37 -2.23 2.25
N THR A 25 1.65 -1.40 3.26
CA THR A 25 1.83 -1.87 4.65
C THR A 25 0.51 -2.33 5.26
N ILE A 26 -0.57 -1.56 5.09
CA ILE A 26 -1.89 -1.90 5.64
C ILE A 26 -2.47 -3.15 4.95
N ILE A 27 -2.31 -3.29 3.64
CA ILE A 27 -2.74 -4.49 2.91
C ILE A 27 -1.93 -5.72 3.36
N ALA A 28 -0.61 -5.60 3.45
CA ALA A 28 0.25 -6.69 3.90
C ALA A 28 -0.05 -7.12 5.35
N LEU A 29 -0.29 -6.15 6.25
CA LEU A 29 -0.68 -6.40 7.62
C LEU A 29 -1.97 -7.21 7.70
N ARG A 30 -3.01 -6.80 6.95
CA ARG A 30 -4.29 -7.51 6.89
C ARG A 30 -4.11 -8.96 6.43
N LEU A 31 -3.37 -9.17 5.34
CA LEU A 31 -3.12 -10.52 4.81
C LEU A 31 -2.36 -11.39 5.82
N LYS A 32 -1.31 -10.85 6.44
CA LYS A 32 -0.54 -11.57 7.47
C LYS A 32 -1.40 -11.91 8.70
N LEU A 33 -2.28 -11.00 9.15
CA LEU A 33 -3.20 -11.25 10.26
C LEU A 33 -4.26 -12.31 9.95
N LEU A 34 -4.79 -12.32 8.72
CA LEU A 34 -5.73 -13.37 8.28
C LEU A 34 -5.04 -14.73 8.17
N ASN A 35 -3.80 -14.78 7.68
CA ASN A 35 -3.05 -16.03 7.51
C ASN A 35 -2.47 -16.58 8.83
N SER A 36 -2.29 -15.75 9.84
CA SER A 36 -1.80 -16.16 11.17
C SER A 36 -2.89 -16.74 12.09
N THR A 37 -4.09 -16.99 11.56
CA THR A 37 -5.24 -17.53 12.30
C THR A 37 -5.15 -19.02 12.63
N SER A 38 -4.01 -19.67 12.39
CA SER A 38 -3.76 -21.08 12.74
C SER A 38 -3.71 -21.35 14.25
N SER A 39 -3.45 -20.32 15.08
CA SER A 39 -3.48 -20.44 16.54
C SER A 39 -4.87 -20.08 17.10
N VAL A 40 -5.57 -21.08 17.65
CA VAL A 40 -6.94 -21.00 18.17
C VAL A 40 -7.14 -19.85 19.17
N TYR A 41 -6.12 -19.55 19.97
CA TYR A 41 -6.19 -18.54 21.04
C TYR A 41 -6.12 -17.09 20.53
N CYS A 42 -5.35 -16.81 19.49
CA CYS A 42 -5.14 -15.44 19.00
C CYS A 42 -6.11 -15.03 17.88
N LYS A 43 -6.86 -15.99 17.34
CA LYS A 43 -7.78 -15.77 16.20
C LYS A 43 -8.80 -14.65 16.44
N PRO A 44 -9.51 -14.56 17.59
CA PRO A 44 -10.47 -13.48 17.83
C PRO A 44 -9.80 -12.10 17.82
N LEU A 45 -8.60 -11.99 18.41
CA LEU A 45 -7.86 -10.74 18.49
C LEU A 45 -7.36 -10.30 17.11
N SER A 46 -6.82 -11.22 16.30
CA SER A 46 -6.42 -10.91 14.92
C SER A 46 -7.60 -10.43 14.07
N LEU A 47 -8.79 -11.03 14.23
CA LEU A 47 -10.00 -10.60 13.53
C LEU A 47 -10.46 -9.20 13.97
N LEU A 48 -10.45 -8.91 15.28
CA LEU A 48 -10.76 -7.56 15.79
C LEU A 48 -9.80 -6.51 15.25
N ILE A 49 -8.51 -6.83 15.16
CA ILE A 49 -7.51 -5.93 14.58
C ILE A 49 -7.83 -5.68 13.09
N VAL A 50 -8.11 -6.73 12.31
CA VAL A 50 -8.50 -6.58 10.90
C VAL A 50 -9.74 -5.68 10.75
N GLN A 51 -10.78 -5.90 11.56
CA GLN A 51 -11.98 -5.06 11.54
C GLN A 51 -11.67 -3.59 11.88
N SER A 52 -10.83 -3.36 12.88
CA SER A 52 -10.42 -2.00 13.24
C SER A 52 -9.60 -1.32 12.15
N LEU A 53 -8.76 -2.07 11.43
CA LEU A 53 -8.01 -1.57 10.27
C LEU A 53 -8.96 -1.19 9.14
N GLU A 54 -9.91 -2.06 8.79
CA GLU A 54 -10.91 -1.79 7.74
C GLU A 54 -11.76 -0.56 8.07
N LYS A 55 -12.13 -0.37 9.34
CA LYS A 55 -12.86 0.80 9.80
C LYS A 55 -12.03 2.09 9.75
N ARG A 56 -10.78 2.06 10.21
CA ARG A 56 -9.91 3.25 10.30
C ARG A 56 -9.32 3.65 8.95
N PHE A 57 -9.00 2.66 8.11
CA PHE A 57 -8.33 2.83 6.82
C PHE A 57 -9.25 2.45 5.67
N GLN A 58 -10.53 2.84 5.73
CA GLN A 58 -11.49 2.55 4.67
C GLN A 58 -10.98 2.96 3.29
N PHE A 59 -10.29 4.10 3.18
CA PHE A 59 -9.69 4.61 1.95
C PHE A 59 -8.55 3.76 1.36
N VAL A 60 -8.02 2.79 2.11
CA VAL A 60 -7.04 1.81 1.61
C VAL A 60 -7.73 0.59 0.99
N PHE A 61 -8.92 0.26 1.49
CA PHE A 61 -9.70 -0.91 1.04
C PHE A 61 -10.77 -0.54 -0.02
N ASP A 62 -11.18 0.72 -0.03
CA ASP A 62 -12.02 1.36 -1.02
C ASP A 62 -11.21 2.43 -1.76
N LEU A 63 -10.65 2.03 -2.90
CA LEU A 63 -9.77 2.86 -3.73
C LEU A 63 -10.54 3.83 -4.64
N GLU A 64 -11.87 3.86 -4.54
CA GLU A 64 -12.72 4.87 -5.20
C GLU A 64 -13.01 6.06 -4.28
N HIS A 65 -12.73 5.91 -2.98
CA HIS A 65 -12.91 6.97 -2.00
C HIS A 65 -12.03 8.19 -2.30
N LEU A 66 -12.54 9.42 -2.19
CA LEU A 66 -11.79 10.65 -2.52
C LEU A 66 -10.44 10.76 -1.81
N LYS A 67 -10.40 10.40 -0.52
CA LYS A 67 -9.16 10.40 0.29
C LYS A 67 -8.11 9.38 -0.17
N SER A 68 -8.46 8.38 -0.98
CA SER A 68 -7.54 7.33 -1.44
C SER A 68 -6.54 7.83 -2.48
N LYS A 69 -6.92 8.82 -3.30
CA LYS A 69 -6.12 9.36 -4.42
C LYS A 69 -4.65 9.63 -4.08
N PRO A 70 -4.29 10.44 -3.06
CA PRO A 70 -2.89 10.73 -2.76
C PRO A 70 -2.11 9.48 -2.33
N TYR A 71 -2.72 8.58 -1.55
CA TYR A 71 -2.09 7.32 -1.15
C TYR A 71 -1.86 6.40 -2.34
N ILE A 72 -2.84 6.30 -3.25
CA ILE A 72 -2.73 5.51 -4.48
C ILE A 72 -1.57 6.05 -5.32
N LEU A 73 -1.58 7.34 -5.64
CA LEU A 73 -0.55 7.98 -6.46
C LEU A 73 0.84 7.81 -5.85
N SER A 74 1.00 8.06 -4.54
CA SER A 74 2.30 7.87 -3.90
C SER A 74 2.76 6.40 -3.90
N SER A 75 1.84 5.44 -3.73
CA SER A 75 2.19 4.02 -3.68
C SER A 75 2.59 3.49 -5.05
N ILE A 76 1.83 3.83 -6.09
CA ILE A 76 2.10 3.35 -7.46
C ILE A 76 3.31 4.04 -8.11
N SER A 77 3.59 5.28 -7.74
CA SER A 77 4.80 5.99 -8.15
C SER A 77 6.07 5.41 -7.53
N HIS A 78 5.94 4.65 -6.44
CA HIS A 78 7.09 4.06 -5.76
C HIS A 78 7.59 2.81 -6.52
N PRO A 79 8.87 2.77 -6.98
CA PRO A 79 9.39 1.67 -7.82
C PRO A 79 9.25 0.28 -7.20
N LYS A 80 9.29 0.20 -5.87
CA LYS A 80 9.14 -1.05 -5.12
C LYS A 80 7.74 -1.66 -5.19
N PHE A 81 6.70 -0.84 -5.30
CA PHE A 81 5.31 -1.29 -5.18
C PHE A 81 4.61 -1.33 -6.53
N LYS A 82 4.67 -0.22 -7.28
CA LYS A 82 3.96 -0.08 -8.55
C LYS A 82 2.48 -0.50 -8.35
N LEU A 83 1.91 -1.21 -9.31
CA LEU A 83 0.56 -1.77 -9.22
C LEU A 83 0.48 -3.10 -8.43
N ASN A 84 1.61 -3.70 -8.05
CA ASN A 84 1.63 -5.02 -7.39
C ASN A 84 1.05 -5.00 -5.97
N CYS A 85 1.02 -3.83 -5.33
CA CYS A 85 0.42 -3.66 -3.99
C CYS A 85 -1.11 -3.52 -4.02
N ILE A 86 -1.72 -3.39 -5.21
CA ILE A 86 -3.14 -3.11 -5.40
C ILE A 86 -3.89 -4.39 -5.76
N PRO A 87 -5.09 -4.63 -5.18
CA PRO A 87 -5.94 -5.75 -5.60
C PRO A 87 -6.31 -5.66 -7.08
N LEU A 88 -6.32 -6.80 -7.80
CA LEU A 88 -6.56 -6.86 -9.25
C LEU A 88 -7.82 -6.11 -9.69
N LYS A 89 -8.90 -6.18 -8.89
CA LYS A 89 -10.17 -5.47 -9.15
C LYS A 89 -10.02 -3.95 -9.34
N PHE A 90 -9.04 -3.34 -8.68
CA PHE A 90 -8.82 -1.89 -8.71
C PHE A 90 -7.65 -1.49 -9.61
N MET A 91 -6.92 -2.45 -10.19
CA MET A 91 -5.70 -2.17 -10.94
C MET A 91 -5.96 -1.26 -12.16
N SER A 92 -7.10 -1.45 -12.84
CA SER A 92 -7.51 -0.61 -13.96
C SER A 92 -7.84 0.82 -13.53
N VAL A 93 -8.53 0.98 -12.39
CA VAL A 93 -8.89 2.29 -11.81
C VAL A 93 -7.64 3.05 -11.41
N CYS A 94 -6.73 2.42 -10.64
CA CYS A 94 -5.49 3.04 -10.21
C CYS A 94 -4.57 3.39 -11.38
N LYS A 95 -4.50 2.54 -12.43
CA LYS A 95 -3.72 2.83 -13.64
C LYS A 95 -4.29 4.04 -14.39
N LYS A 96 -5.61 4.12 -14.57
CA LYS A 96 -6.27 5.27 -15.21
C LYS A 96 -6.02 6.56 -14.40
N LEU A 97 -6.15 6.48 -13.08
CA LEU A 97 -5.89 7.60 -12.17
C LEU A 97 -4.46 8.11 -12.31
N PHE A 98 -3.48 7.21 -12.33
CA PHE A 98 -2.06 7.56 -12.52
C PHE A 98 -1.82 8.28 -13.84
N LEU A 99 -2.27 7.69 -14.95
CA LEU A 99 -2.07 8.25 -16.29
C LEU A 99 -2.76 9.61 -16.43
N SER A 100 -3.97 9.74 -15.88
CA SER A 100 -4.70 11.02 -15.83
C SER A 100 -3.88 12.09 -15.11
N GLU A 101 -3.28 11.76 -13.97
CA GLU A 101 -2.47 12.69 -13.19
C GLU A 101 -1.19 13.07 -13.95
N CYS A 102 -0.48 12.09 -14.51
CA CYS A 102 0.72 12.35 -15.33
C CYS A 102 0.43 13.23 -16.55
N ASN A 103 -0.68 13.01 -17.23
CA ASN A 103 -1.09 13.84 -18.36
C ASN A 103 -1.41 15.27 -17.92
N SER A 104 -2.11 15.44 -16.79
CA SER A 104 -2.38 16.75 -16.19
C SER A 104 -1.07 17.47 -15.82
N LEU A 105 -0.10 16.74 -15.26
CA LEU A 105 1.21 17.28 -14.94
C LEU A 105 1.94 17.69 -16.22
N ASN A 106 2.02 16.87 -17.26
CA ASN A 106 2.69 17.23 -18.53
C ASN A 106 2.10 18.51 -19.16
N LEU A 107 0.77 18.67 -19.14
CA LEU A 107 0.10 19.90 -19.58
C LEU A 107 0.49 21.11 -18.74
N SER A 108 0.71 20.93 -17.43
CA SER A 108 1.18 21.99 -16.53
C SER A 108 2.70 22.23 -16.62
N SER A 109 3.51 21.20 -16.90
CA SER A 109 4.98 21.24 -17.00
C SER A 109 5.45 21.96 -18.25
N ASN A 110 4.65 21.93 -19.33
CA ASN A 110 4.86 22.84 -20.47
C ASN A 110 4.83 24.33 -20.07
N ASN A 111 4.48 24.67 -18.83
CA ASN A 111 4.52 26.03 -18.28
C ASN A 111 5.57 26.26 -17.18
N LEU A 112 6.28 25.25 -16.66
CA LEU A 112 7.16 25.41 -15.49
C LEU A 112 8.37 24.46 -15.53
N ASP A 113 9.51 24.97 -16.00
CA ASP A 113 10.84 24.38 -15.81
C ASP A 113 11.39 24.76 -14.42
N SER A 114 11.74 23.79 -13.57
CA SER A 114 13.05 23.71 -12.84
C SER A 114 13.13 22.63 -11.74
N ASN A 115 14.14 21.76 -11.93
CA ASN A 115 15.09 21.11 -10.99
C ASN A 115 14.63 20.54 -9.63
N VAL A 116 14.82 19.21 -9.44
CA VAL A 116 14.86 18.55 -8.11
C VAL A 116 15.98 17.49 -8.06
N GLU A 117 16.78 17.52 -6.98
CA GLU A 117 17.91 16.63 -6.66
C GLU A 117 17.48 15.27 -6.04
N PRO A 118 18.34 14.22 -6.06
CA PRO A 118 17.97 12.86 -5.70
C PRO A 118 18.09 12.53 -4.19
N VAL A 119 17.24 11.61 -3.71
CA VAL A 119 17.26 11.06 -2.33
C VAL A 119 17.54 9.56 -2.38
N ASP A 120 18.50 9.12 -1.56
CA ASP A 120 18.98 7.73 -1.46
C ASP A 120 17.95 6.76 -0.86
N ASN A 121 17.90 5.54 -1.42
CA ASN A 121 16.91 4.50 -1.13
C ASN A 121 17.57 3.25 -0.52
N ASP A 122 17.30 2.97 0.76
CA ASP A 122 17.54 1.66 1.38
C ASP A 122 16.20 1.00 1.76
N GLY A 123 15.95 -0.20 1.23
CA GLY A 123 14.63 -0.83 1.35
C GLY A 123 14.68 -2.35 1.36
N GLY A 124 14.75 -2.95 2.56
CA GLY A 124 14.70 -4.41 2.80
C GLY A 124 13.37 -5.14 2.54
N ASP A 125 13.44 -6.48 2.64
CA ASP A 125 12.60 -7.55 2.05
C ASP A 125 11.12 -7.69 2.47
N PHE A 126 10.56 -6.78 3.28
CA PHE A 126 9.21 -6.92 3.85
C PHE A 126 8.06 -6.99 2.81
N TYR A 127 8.28 -6.47 1.60
CA TYR A 127 7.24 -6.22 0.61
C TYR A 127 7.18 -7.26 -0.51
N ASN A 128 7.82 -8.43 -0.33
CA ASN A 128 7.71 -9.55 -1.25
C ASN A 128 6.31 -10.19 -1.17
N ILE A 129 5.34 -9.58 -1.86
CA ILE A 129 3.94 -10.05 -1.95
C ILE A 129 3.79 -11.11 -3.07
N HIS A 130 4.78 -11.28 -3.95
CA HIS A 130 4.72 -12.21 -5.09
C HIS A 130 4.58 -13.69 -4.69
N ASN A 131 5.11 -14.09 -3.52
CA ASN A 131 5.04 -15.48 -3.06
C ASN A 131 3.72 -15.86 -2.35
N LEU A 132 2.82 -14.91 -2.07
CA LEU A 132 1.58 -15.21 -1.35
C LEU A 132 0.42 -15.57 -2.29
N PHE A 133 0.46 -15.13 -3.55
CA PHE A 133 -0.61 -15.41 -4.52
C PHE A 133 -0.55 -16.82 -5.11
N MET A 134 0.61 -17.50 -5.12
CA MET A 134 0.71 -18.89 -5.59
C MET A 134 0.15 -19.92 -4.59
N HIS A 135 0.07 -19.60 -3.29
CA HIS A 135 -0.39 -20.56 -2.27
C HIS A 135 -1.91 -20.59 -2.07
N ILE A 136 -2.66 -19.68 -2.71
CA ILE A 136 -4.10 -19.52 -2.47
C ILE A 136 -4.98 -20.08 -3.60
N GLY A 137 -4.42 -20.54 -4.72
CA GLY A 137 -5.20 -21.28 -5.72
C GLY A 137 -6.46 -20.55 -6.20
N ILE A 138 -6.34 -19.24 -6.47
CA ILE A 138 -7.39 -18.47 -7.16
C ILE A 138 -6.80 -18.03 -8.50
N ILE A 139 -6.87 -18.95 -9.46
CA ILE A 139 -7.07 -18.67 -10.89
C ILE A 139 -8.58 -18.77 -11.10
#